data_AF-A0A829WI06-F1
#
_entry.id   AF-A0A829WI06-F1
#
_cell.length_a   1.000
_cell.length_b   1.000
_cell.length_c   1.000
_cell.angle_alpha   90.00
_cell.angle_beta   90.00
_cell.angle_gamma   90.00
#
_symmetry.space_group_name_H-M   'P 1'
#
loop_
_entity.id
_entity.type
_entity.pdbx_description
1 polymer ?
#
loop_
_entity_poly.entity_id
_entity_poly.type
_entity_poly.pdbx_seq_one_letter_code
_entity_poly.pdbx_strand_id
1 'polypeptide(L)'
;MFAGRDVVQIGNVLQPWDIQQIQNNMKQIRKKKMRRIAAKTELSAYQLFHSSLVYHFPERTHKRELISFLCARLEEAGYVTEDYEQTVLDREETTSTVLELGVAIPHGAAFCVCHPVIAAAILWRNRWTGAGKESGPDISSAIESG
;
A
#
# COMPACT_ATOMS: atom_id res chain seq x y z
N MET A 1 14.17 -29.78 -0.62
CA MET A 1 12.72 -29.69 -0.91
C MET A 1 12.04 -30.87 -0.24
N PHE A 2 10.92 -30.66 0.45
CA PHE A 2 10.10 -31.73 1.00
C PHE A 2 8.67 -31.49 0.52
N ALA A 3 8.03 -32.52 -0.05
CA ALA A 3 6.69 -32.42 -0.65
C ALA A 3 6.52 -31.22 -1.62
N GLY A 4 7.56 -30.92 -2.43
CA GLY A 4 7.53 -29.81 -3.40
C GLY A 4 7.66 -28.40 -2.80
N ARG A 5 7.92 -28.27 -1.49
CA ARG A 5 8.14 -26.98 -0.82
C ARG A 5 9.63 -26.72 -0.54
N ASP A 6 10.02 -25.46 -0.59
CA ASP A 6 11.33 -25.00 -0.10
C ASP A 6 11.36 -25.20 1.42
N VAL A 7 12.36 -25.92 1.92
CA VAL A 7 12.51 -26.28 3.35
C VAL A 7 13.94 -26.01 3.77
N VAL A 8 14.10 -25.40 4.95
CA VAL A 8 15.39 -25.21 5.62
C VAL A 8 15.37 -26.09 6.86
N GLN A 9 16.30 -27.03 6.94
CA GLN A 9 16.46 -27.87 8.12
C GLN A 9 17.38 -27.13 9.11
N ILE A 10 16.95 -27.06 10.37
CA ILE A 10 17.72 -26.47 11.47
C ILE A 10 17.97 -27.54 12.53
N GLY A 11 19.05 -27.38 13.28
CA GLY A 11 19.33 -28.24 14.43
C GLY A 11 18.34 -28.03 15.58
N ASN A 12 18.45 -28.86 16.62
CA ASN A 12 17.61 -28.75 17.82
C ASN A 12 17.87 -27.49 18.65
N VAL A 13 19.02 -26.85 18.44
CA VAL A 13 19.38 -25.56 19.05
C VAL A 13 19.68 -24.60 17.91
N LEU A 14 19.04 -23.42 17.93
CA LEU A 14 19.22 -22.42 16.88
C LEU A 14 20.60 -21.78 16.98
N GLN A 15 21.45 -22.04 15.99
CA GLN A 15 22.81 -21.52 15.94
C GLN A 15 22.93 -20.37 14.92
N PRO A 16 23.98 -19.53 15.02
CA PRO A 16 24.17 -18.43 14.08
C PRO A 16 24.19 -18.87 12.60
N TRP A 17 24.72 -20.07 12.32
CA TRP A 17 24.72 -20.61 10.96
C TRP A 17 23.29 -20.93 10.48
N ASP A 18 22.41 -21.44 11.34
CA ASP A 18 21.01 -21.73 10.99
C ASP A 18 20.29 -20.44 10.59
N ILE A 19 20.49 -19.36 11.37
CA ILE A 19 19.95 -18.03 11.07
C ILE A 19 20.41 -17.56 9.69
N GLN A 20 21.70 -17.71 9.40
CA GLN A 20 22.26 -17.34 8.09
C GLN A 20 21.66 -18.18 6.94
N GLN A 21 21.47 -19.50 7.15
CA GLN A 21 20.83 -20.38 6.17
C GLN A 21 19.38 -20.00 5.90
N ILE A 22 18.61 -19.67 6.94
CA ILE A 22 17.24 -19.16 6.82
C ILE A 22 17.23 -17.87 6.00
N GLN A 23 18.07 -16.89 6.35
CA GLN A 23 18.15 -15.61 5.65
C GLN A 23 18.51 -15.79 4.16
N ASN A 24 19.48 -16.64 3.86
CA ASN A 24 19.88 -16.94 2.48
C ASN A 24 18.74 -17.61 1.70
N ASN A 25 18.06 -18.60 2.28
CA ASN A 25 16.92 -19.25 1.64
C ASN A 25 15.77 -18.26 1.40
N MET A 26 15.43 -17.41 2.37
CA MET A 26 14.44 -16.35 2.19
C MET A 26 14.82 -15.41 1.03
N LYS A 27 16.09 -15.02 0.92
CA LYS A 27 16.59 -14.19 -0.19
C LYS A 27 16.42 -14.89 -1.53
N GLN A 28 16.71 -16.19 -1.61
CA GLN A 28 16.53 -16.97 -2.84
C GLN A 28 15.05 -17.13 -3.21
N ILE A 29 14.18 -17.40 -2.25
CA ILE A 29 12.72 -17.50 -2.46
C ILE A 29 12.19 -16.17 -2.99
N ARG A 30 12.56 -15.04 -2.36
CA ARG A 30 12.20 -13.69 -2.83
C ARG A 30 12.68 -13.45 -4.26
N LYS A 31 13.92 -13.82 -4.59
CA LYS A 31 14.49 -13.67 -5.94
C LYS A 31 13.76 -14.53 -6.98
N LYS A 32 13.44 -15.79 -6.67
CA LYS A 32 12.66 -16.68 -7.54
C LYS A 32 11.25 -16.14 -7.77
N LYS A 33 10.58 -15.66 -6.73
CA LYS A 33 9.26 -15.01 -6.83
C LYS A 33 9.31 -13.78 -7.73
N MET A 34 10.30 -12.91 -7.53
CA MET A 34 10.50 -11.71 -8.35
C MET A 34 10.76 -12.05 -9.83
N ARG A 35 11.61 -13.05 -10.11
CA ARG A 35 11.84 -13.53 -11.48
C ARG A 35 10.58 -14.07 -12.14
N ARG A 36 9.76 -14.83 -11.39
CA ARG A 36 8.47 -15.33 -11.89
C ARG A 36 7.50 -14.20 -12.21
N ILE A 37 7.45 -13.16 -11.38
CA ILE A 37 6.66 -11.96 -11.65
C ILE A 37 7.19 -11.29 -12.92
N ALA A 38 8.48 -10.95 -12.98
CA ALA A 38 9.08 -10.32 -14.16
C ALA A 38 8.90 -11.13 -15.46
N ALA A 39 8.88 -12.46 -15.39
CA ALA A 39 8.67 -13.34 -16.54
C ALA A 39 7.20 -13.53 -16.95
N LYS A 40 6.24 -13.34 -16.01
CA LYS A 40 4.80 -13.41 -16.29
C LYS A 40 4.21 -12.05 -16.67
N THR A 41 4.85 -10.99 -16.23
CA THR A 41 4.31 -9.65 -16.33
C THR A 41 4.95 -8.95 -17.52
N GLU A 42 4.17 -8.72 -18.57
CA GLU A 42 4.39 -7.54 -19.42
C GLU A 42 4.19 -6.32 -18.51
N LEU A 43 5.20 -5.97 -17.70
CA LEU A 43 5.13 -4.83 -16.76
C LEU A 43 4.85 -3.51 -17.49
N SER A 44 5.12 -3.47 -18.81
CA SER A 44 4.78 -2.36 -19.70
C SER A 44 3.30 -2.25 -20.05
N ALA A 45 2.47 -3.27 -19.80
CA ALA A 45 1.07 -3.27 -20.20
C ALA A 45 0.16 -2.45 -19.25
N TYR A 46 0.56 -2.28 -17.98
CA TYR A 46 -0.23 -1.51 -17.02
C TYR A 46 0.27 -0.07 -16.94
N GLN A 47 -0.56 0.86 -17.38
CA GLN A 47 -0.37 2.28 -17.14
C GLN A 47 -0.76 2.60 -15.69
N LEU A 48 0.14 2.29 -14.74
CA LEU A 48 -0.14 2.44 -13.30
C LEU A 48 -0.29 3.90 -12.85
N PHE A 49 0.21 4.85 -13.65
CA PHE A 49 0.22 6.27 -13.30
C PHE A 49 -0.50 7.08 -14.37
N HIS A 50 -1.42 7.90 -13.89
CA HIS A 50 -2.10 8.93 -14.68
C HIS A 50 -1.92 10.27 -13.96
N SER A 51 -1.61 11.33 -14.72
CA SER A 51 -1.48 12.68 -14.16
C SER A 51 -2.78 13.15 -13.50
N SER A 52 -3.93 12.67 -13.97
CA SER A 52 -5.25 12.94 -13.39
C SER A 52 -5.47 12.31 -12.01
N LEU A 53 -4.58 11.42 -11.56
CA LEU A 53 -4.66 10.76 -10.26
C LEU A 53 -3.56 11.25 -9.30
N VAL A 54 -2.92 12.38 -9.61
CA VAL A 54 -1.94 13.04 -8.74
C VAL A 54 -2.54 14.33 -8.20
N TYR A 55 -2.64 14.42 -6.88
CA TYR A 55 -3.33 15.51 -6.19
C TYR A 55 -2.39 16.21 -5.22
N HIS A 56 -2.47 17.54 -5.16
CA HIS A 56 -1.70 18.36 -4.25
C HIS A 56 -2.58 18.85 -3.10
N PHE A 57 -2.10 18.68 -1.87
CA PHE A 57 -2.78 19.13 -0.66
C PHE A 57 -1.91 20.20 0.04
N PRO A 58 -2.21 21.49 -0.20
CA PRO A 58 -1.43 22.60 0.36
C PRO A 58 -1.73 22.82 1.86
N GLU A 59 -2.91 22.42 2.30
CA GLU A 59 -3.38 22.57 3.68
C GLU A 59 -3.29 21.24 4.46
N ARG A 60 -3.53 21.32 5.77
CA ARG A 60 -3.61 20.12 6.59
C ARG A 60 -4.91 19.39 6.29
N THR A 61 -4.79 18.15 5.85
CA THR A 61 -5.91 17.24 5.63
C THR A 61 -5.74 16.02 6.51
N HIS A 62 -6.82 15.52 7.09
CA HIS A 62 -6.75 14.34 7.95
C HIS A 62 -6.44 13.09 7.16
N LYS A 63 -5.72 12.16 7.79
CA LYS A 63 -5.38 10.86 7.19
C LYS A 63 -6.60 10.17 6.57
N ARG A 64 -7.70 10.09 7.33
CA ARG A 64 -8.92 9.42 6.87
C ARG A 64 -9.53 10.13 5.67
N GLU A 65 -9.60 11.47 5.71
CA GLU A 65 -10.11 12.28 4.59
C GLU A 65 -9.27 12.12 3.32
N LEU A 66 -7.93 12.05 3.45
CA LEU A 66 -7.04 11.79 2.31
C LEU A 66 -7.29 10.41 1.70
N ILE A 67 -7.44 9.38 2.54
CA ILE A 67 -7.73 8.03 2.07
C ILE A 67 -9.10 8.00 1.38
N SER A 68 -10.15 8.53 2.01
CA SER A 68 -11.50 8.59 1.45
C SER A 68 -11.51 9.35 0.11
N PHE A 69 -10.84 10.51 0.04
CA PHE A 69 -10.73 11.28 -1.21
C PHE A 69 -10.08 10.46 -2.33
N LEU A 70 -8.94 9.81 -2.06
CA LEU A 70 -8.23 9.04 -3.08
C LEU A 70 -9.03 7.80 -3.50
N CYS A 71 -9.71 7.13 -2.56
CA CYS A 71 -10.56 5.97 -2.85
C CYS A 71 -11.76 6.36 -3.71
N ALA A 72 -12.44 7.47 -3.38
CA ALA A 72 -13.55 7.99 -4.19
C ALA A 72 -13.12 8.29 -5.63
N ARG A 73 -11.95 8.92 -5.83
CA ARG A 73 -11.42 9.18 -7.18
C ARG A 73 -11.11 7.90 -7.96
N LEU A 74 -10.70 6.84 -7.29
CA LEU A 74 -10.46 5.53 -7.91
C LEU A 74 -11.77 4.82 -8.26
N GLU A 75 -12.77 4.91 -7.39
CA GLU A 75 -14.09 4.31 -7.57
C GLU A 75 -14.87 5.01 -8.70
N GLU A 76 -14.96 6.34 -8.67
CA GLU A 76 -15.64 7.15 -9.70
C GLU A 76 -15.07 6.89 -11.11
N ALA A 77 -13.77 6.62 -11.20
CA ALA A 77 -13.10 6.29 -12.45
C ALA A 77 -13.15 4.78 -12.81
N GLY A 78 -13.80 3.95 -11.98
CA GLY A 78 -14.03 2.52 -12.24
C GLY A 78 -12.81 1.61 -12.01
N TYR A 79 -11.79 2.08 -11.28
CA TYR A 79 -10.59 1.28 -11.00
C TYR A 79 -10.78 0.30 -9.84
N VAL A 80 -11.69 0.59 -8.92
CA VAL A 80 -12.01 -0.21 -7.75
C VAL A 80 -13.52 -0.27 -7.52
N THR A 81 -13.98 -1.19 -6.68
CA THR A 81 -15.38 -1.31 -6.25
C THR A 81 -15.69 -0.38 -5.08
N GLU A 82 -16.97 -0.13 -4.80
CA GLU A 82 -17.46 0.66 -3.65
C GLU A 82 -16.91 0.18 -2.29
N ASP A 83 -16.72 -1.13 -2.12
CA ASP A 83 -16.18 -1.71 -0.89
C ASP A 83 -14.69 -1.39 -0.64
N TYR A 84 -13.96 -0.86 -1.63
CA TYR A 84 -12.50 -0.74 -1.56
C TYR A 84 -12.06 0.17 -0.42
N GLU A 85 -12.71 1.32 -0.23
CA GLU A 85 -12.36 2.29 0.82
C GLU A 85 -12.38 1.65 2.21
N GLN A 86 -13.44 0.91 2.53
CA GLN A 86 -13.58 0.26 3.82
C GLN A 86 -12.41 -0.70 4.09
N THR A 87 -12.00 -1.47 3.09
CA THR A 87 -10.85 -2.39 3.24
C THR A 87 -9.51 -1.68 3.44
N VAL A 88 -9.35 -0.45 2.93
CA VAL A 88 -8.16 0.38 3.14
C VAL A 88 -8.16 0.91 4.57
N LEU A 89 -9.30 1.44 5.04
CA LEU A 89 -9.45 2.02 6.36
C LEU A 89 -9.27 0.98 7.47
N ASP A 90 -9.89 -0.20 7.34
CA ASP A 90 -9.75 -1.31 8.30
C ASP A 90 -8.28 -1.69 8.50
N ARG A 91 -7.51 -1.72 7.40
CA ARG A 91 -6.07 -2.01 7.45
C ARG A 91 -5.26 -0.89 8.07
N GLU A 92 -5.53 0.35 7.68
CA GLU A 92 -4.80 1.52 8.19
C GLU A 92 -5.04 1.75 9.68
N GLU A 93 -6.22 1.38 10.19
CA GLU A 93 -6.54 1.38 11.62
C GLU A 93 -5.78 0.27 12.36
N THR A 94 -5.70 -0.92 11.77
CA THR A 94 -4.99 -2.07 12.37
C THR A 94 -3.47 -1.89 12.34
N THR A 95 -2.92 -1.32 11.28
CA THR A 95 -1.48 -1.13 11.11
C THR A 95 -1.22 0.08 10.22
N SER A 96 -0.46 1.05 10.76
CA SER A 96 0.01 2.22 10.01
C SER A 96 0.74 1.79 8.73
N THR A 97 0.32 2.31 7.58
CA THR A 97 1.00 2.07 6.29
C THR A 97 2.13 3.05 5.98
N VAL A 98 2.54 3.85 6.98
CA VAL A 98 3.70 4.74 6.92
C VAL A 98 4.97 3.93 6.72
N LEU A 99 5.73 4.32 5.70
CA LEU A 99 7.10 3.94 5.48
C LEU A 99 8.02 5.05 6.01
N GLU A 100 9.30 4.72 6.13
CA GLU A 100 10.34 5.73 6.38
C GLU A 100 10.34 6.80 5.27
N LEU A 101 10.94 7.97 5.55
CA LEU A 101 11.09 9.08 4.61
C LEU A 101 9.78 9.81 4.22
N GLY A 102 8.72 9.68 5.03
CA GLY A 102 7.52 10.51 4.88
C GLY A 102 6.58 10.04 3.75
N VAL A 103 6.64 8.76 3.39
CA VAL A 103 5.74 8.12 2.43
C VAL A 103 4.77 7.22 3.19
N ALA A 104 3.50 7.18 2.80
CA ALA A 104 2.54 6.16 3.23
C ALA A 104 1.97 5.44 2.01
N ILE A 105 1.72 4.14 2.13
CA ILE A 105 1.14 3.31 1.05
C ILE A 105 -0.14 2.62 1.55
N PRO A 106 -1.23 3.40 1.75
CA PRO A 106 -2.52 2.82 2.07
C PRO A 106 -3.00 1.96 0.89
N HIS A 107 -3.44 0.74 1.16
CA HIS A 107 -3.87 -0.20 0.12
C HIS A 107 -4.95 -1.16 0.63
N GLY A 108 -5.95 -1.39 -0.23
CA GLY A 108 -7.11 -2.20 0.09
C GLY A 108 -6.96 -3.66 -0.31
N ALA A 109 -8.04 -4.42 -0.18
CA ALA A 109 -8.06 -5.82 -0.56
C ALA A 109 -8.00 -5.98 -2.09
N ALA A 110 -7.19 -6.94 -2.56
CA ALA A 110 -6.96 -7.13 -4.00
C ALA A 110 -8.23 -7.57 -4.77
N PHE A 111 -9.22 -8.16 -4.10
CA PHE A 111 -10.47 -8.59 -4.73
C PHE A 111 -11.41 -7.42 -5.07
N CYS A 112 -11.19 -6.24 -4.48
CA CYS A 112 -11.92 -5.01 -4.78
C CYS A 112 -11.28 -4.20 -5.93
N VAL A 113 -10.20 -4.69 -6.55
CA VAL A 113 -9.48 -3.99 -7.62
C VAL A 113 -9.97 -4.49 -8.99
N CYS A 114 -10.58 -3.59 -9.76
CA CYS A 114 -11.03 -3.86 -11.13
C CYS A 114 -9.86 -3.74 -12.12
N HIS A 115 -9.10 -2.64 -12.02
CA HIS A 115 -7.93 -2.36 -12.86
C HIS A 115 -6.80 -1.76 -12.01
N PRO A 116 -5.55 -2.24 -12.11
CA PRO A 116 -4.46 -1.76 -11.27
C PRO A 116 -4.03 -0.35 -11.67
N VAL A 117 -4.08 0.59 -10.72
CA VAL A 117 -3.63 1.98 -10.87
C VAL A 117 -3.17 2.53 -9.51
N ILE A 118 -2.44 3.64 -9.52
CA ILE A 118 -1.99 4.36 -8.32
C ILE A 118 -2.53 5.78 -8.34
N ALA A 119 -3.25 6.15 -7.27
CA ALA A 119 -3.55 7.54 -6.94
C ALA A 119 -2.56 8.05 -5.89
N ALA A 120 -2.06 9.28 -6.07
CA ALA A 120 -1.02 9.86 -5.22
C ALA A 120 -1.45 11.22 -4.66
N ALA A 121 -1.20 11.42 -3.37
CA ALA A 121 -1.34 12.71 -2.70
C ALA A 121 0.04 13.27 -2.34
N ILE A 122 0.30 14.51 -2.74
CA ILE A 122 1.51 15.26 -2.40
C ILE A 122 1.15 16.29 -1.32
N LEU A 123 1.73 16.13 -0.13
CA LEU A 123 1.41 16.94 1.04
C LEU A 123 2.48 18.01 1.28
N TRP A 124 2.07 19.26 1.58
CA TRP A 124 3.00 20.36 1.90
C TRP A 124 3.78 20.17 3.21
N ARG A 125 3.26 19.37 4.15
CA ARG A 125 3.95 19.05 5.41
C ARG A 125 3.52 17.68 5.92
N ASN A 126 4.47 16.75 6.00
CA ASN A 126 4.20 15.35 6.36
C ASN A 126 3.90 15.19 7.85
N ARG A 127 2.63 14.98 8.21
CA ARG A 127 2.29 14.49 9.56
C ARG A 127 1.40 13.26 9.49
N TRP A 128 1.68 12.33 8.58
CA TRP A 128 1.12 10.99 8.67
C TRP A 128 1.77 10.29 9.87
N THR A 129 1.17 10.42 11.05
CA THR A 129 1.73 9.86 12.29
C THR A 129 0.98 8.59 12.66
N GLY A 130 1.73 7.55 13.08
CA GLY A 130 1.18 6.21 13.36
C GLY A 130 0.31 6.10 14.61
N ALA A 131 -0.19 7.21 15.17
CA ALA A 131 -0.98 7.22 16.40
C ALA A 131 -2.17 8.18 16.26
N GLY A 132 -3.39 7.66 16.41
CA GLY A 132 -4.66 8.36 16.24
C GLY A 132 -4.91 9.51 17.22
N LYS A 133 -4.20 10.63 17.06
CA LYS A 133 -4.62 11.93 17.57
C LYS A 133 -4.33 13.00 16.52
N GLU A 134 -5.27 13.20 15.62
CA GLU A 134 -5.27 14.33 14.71
C GLU A 134 -6.61 15.05 14.85
N SER A 135 -6.61 16.17 15.58
CA SER A 135 -7.71 17.13 15.63
C SER A 135 -7.41 18.27 14.66
N GLY A 136 -8.36 18.55 13.77
CA GLY A 136 -8.28 19.51 12.65
C GLY A 136 -9.65 19.66 12.00
N PRO A 137 -9.90 20.72 11.23
CA PRO A 137 -11.24 21.16 10.89
C PRO A 137 -11.90 20.27 9.83
N ASP A 138 -13.21 20.10 9.98
CA ASP A 138 -14.10 19.41 9.05
C ASP A 138 -14.32 20.31 7.80
N ILE A 139 -13.90 19.83 6.63
CA ILE A 139 -14.00 20.56 5.36
C ILE A 139 -15.30 20.28 4.58
N SER A 140 -16.32 19.72 5.24
CA SER A 140 -17.64 19.48 4.62
C SER A 140 -18.35 20.74 4.06
N SER A 141 -17.80 21.95 4.25
CA SER A 141 -18.40 23.22 3.79
C SER A 141 -17.71 23.89 2.60
N ALA A 142 -16.63 23.33 2.03
CA ALA A 142 -15.87 24.01 0.98
C ALA A 142 -16.24 23.65 -0.47
N ILE A 143 -17.25 22.78 -0.71
CA ILE A 143 -17.59 22.32 -2.07
C ILE A 143 -18.79 23.07 -2.70
N GLU A 144 -19.45 24.00 -1.99
CA GLU A 144 -20.61 24.72 -2.55
C GLU A 144 -20.33 26.13 -3.11
N SER A 145 -19.10 26.55 -3.35
CA SER A 145 -18.86 27.84 -4.04
C SER A 145 -17.55 27.88 -4.81
N GLY A 146 -17.63 27.69 -6.13
CA GLY A 146 -16.54 27.99 -7.07
C GLY A 146 -16.56 27.14 -8.33
#